data_AF-A0A937Z2A8-F1
#
_entry.id   AF-A0A937Z2A8-F1
#
_cell.length_a   1.000
_cell.length_b   1.000
_cell.length_c   1.000
_cell.angle_alpha   90.00
_cell.angle_beta   90.00
_cell.angle_gamma   90.00
#
_symmetry.space_group_name_H-M   'P 1'
#
loop_
_entity.id
_entity.type
_entity.pdbx_description
1 polymer ?
#
loop_
_entity_poly.entity_id
_entity_poly.type
_entity_poly.pdbx_seq_one_letter_code
_entity_poly.pdbx_strand_id
1 'polypeptide(L)'
;MTNTVLMLATLLTLAAACGRAAAQEPDRNGLLLEWRFDGDFRDTSGNNHHGTPTGNCAFAPGREGQCLSLDGKRSFVTSDTTLPTLTDTFTVECWVKPAAEQVQYADILGNHEGTFTGFAIQQEGSQTNRYYFTYGTGSAWVYSHPVPL
;
A
#
# COMPACT_ATOMS: atom_id res chain seq x y z
N MET A 1 58.60 -56.40 4.84
CA MET A 1 57.37 -56.42 4.01
C MET A 1 56.82 -55.02 4.01
N THR A 2 56.83 -54.42 2.83
CA THR A 2 56.39 -53.08 2.49
C THR A 2 54.88 -52.96 2.68
N ASN A 3 54.41 -51.78 3.09
CA ASN A 3 53.30 -51.10 2.41
C ASN A 3 53.18 -49.65 2.89
N THR A 4 53.62 -48.75 2.01
CA THR A 4 53.26 -47.33 2.00
C THR A 4 51.89 -47.20 1.33
N VAL A 5 50.97 -46.44 1.91
CA VAL A 5 49.81 -45.88 1.20
C VAL A 5 49.70 -44.40 1.55
N LEU A 6 49.95 -43.54 0.57
CA LEU A 6 49.47 -42.15 0.59
C LEU A 6 47.98 -42.15 0.23
N MET A 7 47.16 -41.43 1.00
CA MET A 7 45.91 -40.89 0.49
C MET A 7 45.85 -39.40 0.80
N LEU A 8 45.74 -38.63 -0.29
CA LEU A 8 45.36 -37.22 -0.30
C LEU A 8 43.82 -37.17 -0.34
N ALA A 9 43.17 -36.45 0.57
CA ALA A 9 41.76 -36.10 0.44
C ALA A 9 41.49 -34.73 1.09
N THR A 10 41.39 -33.75 0.20
CA THR A 10 40.68 -32.47 0.24
C THR A 10 40.01 -32.05 1.55
N LEU A 11 40.46 -30.89 2.05
CA LEU A 11 39.77 -30.09 3.06
C LEU A 11 38.46 -29.54 2.45
N LEU A 12 37.32 -30.14 2.77
CA LEU A 12 36.02 -29.52 2.47
C LEU A 12 35.76 -28.46 3.54
N THR A 13 36.10 -27.20 3.26
CA THR A 13 35.55 -26.09 4.02
C THR A 13 34.05 -26.05 3.77
N LEU A 14 33.26 -26.54 4.72
CA LEU A 14 31.83 -26.25 4.77
C LEU A 14 31.71 -24.76 5.13
N ALA A 15 31.74 -23.89 4.12
CA ALA A 15 31.20 -22.56 4.29
C ALA A 15 29.72 -22.75 4.60
N ALA A 16 29.33 -22.53 5.86
CA ALA A 16 27.94 -22.29 6.18
C ALA A 16 27.54 -21.00 5.44
N ALA A 17 27.13 -21.15 4.18
CA ALA A 17 26.27 -20.16 3.57
C ALA A 17 24.98 -20.22 4.37
N CYS A 18 24.91 -19.43 5.44
CA CYS A 18 23.65 -18.90 5.91
C CYS A 18 23.17 -17.98 4.79
N GLY A 19 22.67 -18.59 3.71
CA GLY A 19 21.88 -17.90 2.72
C GLY A 19 20.71 -17.37 3.50
N ARG A 20 20.72 -16.08 3.78
CA ARG A 20 19.53 -15.34 4.17
C ARG A 20 18.54 -15.68 3.06
N ALA A 21 17.54 -16.52 3.36
CA ALA A 21 16.46 -16.74 2.41
C ALA A 21 16.00 -15.34 2.02
N ALA A 22 16.14 -15.00 0.72
CA ALA A 22 15.47 -13.81 0.22
C ALA A 22 14.01 -14.00 0.64
N ALA A 23 13.46 -13.03 1.37
CA ALA A 23 12.04 -13.08 1.67
C ALA A 23 11.35 -13.28 0.32
N GLN A 24 10.57 -14.35 0.21
CA GLN A 24 9.72 -14.54 -0.96
C GLN A 24 8.90 -13.26 -1.07
N GLU A 25 9.07 -12.50 -2.15
CA GLU A 25 8.18 -11.37 -2.41
C GLU A 25 6.74 -11.90 -2.31
N PRO A 26 5.85 -11.20 -1.60
CA PRO A 26 4.47 -11.66 -1.43
C PRO A 26 3.88 -11.94 -2.82
N ASP A 27 3.03 -12.97 -2.91
CA ASP A 27 2.35 -13.25 -4.17
C ASP A 27 1.56 -12.00 -4.60
N ARG A 28 1.93 -11.44 -5.76
CA ARG A 28 1.29 -10.26 -6.34
C ARG A 28 0.15 -10.64 -7.29
N ASN A 29 -0.21 -11.91 -7.39
CA ASN A 29 -1.37 -12.36 -8.15
C ASN A 29 -2.65 -11.69 -7.61
N GLY A 30 -3.38 -11.01 -8.49
CA GLY A 30 -4.58 -10.28 -8.11
C GLY A 30 -4.34 -8.89 -7.51
N LEU A 31 -3.08 -8.45 -7.39
CA LEU A 31 -2.78 -7.06 -7.04
C LEU A 31 -3.20 -6.14 -8.17
N LEU A 32 -4.19 -5.30 -7.91
CA LEU A 32 -4.72 -4.36 -8.90
C LEU A 32 -3.92 -3.06 -8.95
N LEU A 33 -3.52 -2.53 -7.80
CA LEU A 33 -2.88 -1.21 -7.71
C LEU A 33 -1.91 -1.17 -6.54
N GLU A 34 -0.70 -0.69 -6.77
CA GLU A 34 0.25 -0.38 -5.70
C GLU A 34 1.00 0.92 -6.00
N TRP A 35 0.73 1.94 -5.18
CA TRP A 35 1.51 3.18 -5.15
C TRP A 35 2.40 3.19 -3.92
N ARG A 36 3.72 3.09 -4.17
CA ARG A 36 4.73 3.19 -3.10
C ARG A 36 5.01 4.64 -2.71
N PHE A 37 4.78 5.57 -3.63
CA PHE A 37 5.14 6.99 -3.48
C PHE A 37 6.60 7.23 -3.12
N ASP A 38 7.49 6.38 -3.64
CA ASP A 38 8.93 6.47 -3.43
C ASP A 38 9.58 7.33 -4.52
N GLY A 39 9.32 8.64 -4.46
CA GLY A 39 9.86 9.63 -5.39
C GLY A 39 9.10 9.76 -6.72
N ASP A 40 8.07 8.94 -6.96
CA ASP A 40 7.18 9.06 -8.11
C ASP A 40 5.73 8.62 -7.81
N PHE A 41 4.86 8.73 -8.81
CA PHE A 41 3.45 8.32 -8.76
C PHE A 41 3.20 7.02 -9.54
N ARG A 42 4.22 6.19 -9.77
CA ARG A 42 4.08 4.98 -10.59
C ARG A 42 3.29 3.92 -9.84
N ASP A 43 2.39 3.28 -10.57
CA ASP A 43 1.79 2.01 -10.18
C ASP A 43 2.78 0.88 -10.43
N THR A 44 3.08 0.16 -9.36
CA THR A 44 4.06 -0.92 -9.31
C THR A 44 3.42 -2.31 -9.41
N SER A 45 2.09 -2.39 -9.49
CA SER A 45 1.37 -3.65 -9.73
C SER A 45 1.64 -4.24 -11.12
N GLY A 46 1.99 -3.39 -12.10
CA GLY A 46 2.12 -3.76 -13.51
C GLY A 46 0.88 -3.48 -14.36
N ASN A 47 -0.21 -2.98 -13.76
CA ASN A 47 -1.47 -2.69 -14.46
C ASN A 47 -1.54 -1.28 -15.07
N ASN A 48 -0.51 -0.47 -14.88
CA ASN A 48 -0.36 0.89 -15.43
C ASN A 48 -1.38 1.92 -14.90
N HIS A 49 -1.90 1.73 -13.68
CA HIS A 49 -2.79 2.69 -13.03
C HIS A 49 -1.99 3.82 -12.36
N HIS A 50 -1.12 4.49 -13.11
CA HIS A 50 -0.23 5.53 -12.60
C HIS A 50 -1.03 6.71 -12.02
N GLY A 51 -0.52 7.27 -10.93
CA GLY A 51 -1.13 8.38 -10.23
C GLY A 51 -0.90 9.71 -10.94
N THR A 52 -1.95 10.53 -10.94
CA THR A 52 -1.99 11.93 -11.35
C THR A 52 -2.23 12.79 -10.11
N PRO A 53 -1.24 13.57 -9.65
CA PRO A 53 -1.39 14.43 -8.49
C PRO A 53 -2.24 15.67 -8.82
N THR A 54 -3.04 16.10 -7.86
CA THR A 54 -3.77 17.37 -7.85
C THR A 54 -3.39 18.14 -6.59
N GLY A 55 -3.17 19.45 -6.73
CA GLY A 55 -2.76 20.32 -5.63
C GLY A 55 -1.31 20.12 -5.22
N ASN A 56 -1.02 20.26 -3.93
CA ASN A 56 0.32 20.16 -3.36
C ASN A 56 0.60 18.73 -2.89
N CYS A 57 1.06 17.90 -3.82
CA CYS A 57 1.56 16.56 -3.54
C CYS A 57 3.10 16.59 -3.53
N ALA A 58 3.71 16.29 -2.38
CA ALA A 58 5.15 16.23 -2.23
C ALA A 58 5.60 14.82 -1.79
N PHE A 59 6.88 14.52 -1.96
CA PHE A 59 7.50 13.34 -1.38
C PHE A 59 8.31 13.70 -0.14
N ALA A 60 8.14 12.93 0.93
CA ALA A 60 8.87 13.11 2.19
C ALA A 60 9.38 11.75 2.70
N PRO A 61 10.35 11.70 3.62
CA PRO A 61 10.76 10.43 4.25
C PRO A 61 9.56 9.72 4.90
N GLY A 62 9.35 8.46 4.52
CA GLY A 62 8.21 7.65 4.93
C GLY A 62 8.59 6.44 5.78
N ARG A 63 7.65 5.50 5.92
CA ARG A 63 7.87 4.23 6.64
C ARG A 63 8.94 3.37 5.96
N GLU A 64 8.92 3.32 4.64
CA GLU A 64 9.89 2.64 3.78
C GLU A 64 10.21 3.54 2.60
N GLY A 65 11.43 4.07 2.51
CA GLY A 65 11.78 5.05 1.47
C GLY A 65 11.07 6.40 1.67
N GLN A 66 10.54 6.97 0.59
CA GLN A 66 9.68 8.14 0.62
C GLN A 66 8.19 7.78 0.68
N CYS A 67 7.34 8.75 1.00
CA CYS A 67 5.89 8.63 0.94
C CYS A 67 5.27 9.90 0.36
N LEU A 68 4.00 9.81 -0.01
CA LEU A 68 3.17 10.96 -0.34
C LEU A 68 2.95 11.81 0.92
N SER A 69 3.20 13.11 0.79
CA SER A 69 2.90 14.13 1.78
C SER A 69 1.89 15.11 1.18
N LEU A 70 0.75 15.25 1.86
CA LEU A 70 -0.36 16.12 1.47
C LEU A 70 -0.47 17.27 2.45
N ASP A 71 -0.79 18.47 1.95
CA ASP A 71 -0.89 19.69 2.75
C ASP A 71 -2.26 19.93 3.41
N GLY A 72 -3.21 19.00 3.22
CA GLY A 72 -4.58 19.10 3.73
C GLY A 72 -5.46 20.11 2.99
N LYS A 73 -5.02 20.68 1.86
CA LYS A 73 -5.74 21.73 1.11
C LYS A 73 -6.16 21.27 -0.28
N ARG A 74 -7.11 20.32 -0.35
CA ARG A 74 -7.60 19.72 -1.61
C ARG A 74 -6.48 19.11 -2.46
N SER A 75 -5.50 18.50 -1.80
CA SER A 75 -4.39 17.79 -2.44
C SER A 75 -4.67 16.30 -2.38
N PHE A 76 -4.54 15.61 -3.51
CA PHE A 76 -4.80 14.17 -3.63
C PHE A 76 -4.13 13.61 -4.88
N VAL A 77 -3.97 12.28 -4.93
CA VAL A 77 -3.52 11.56 -6.13
C VAL A 77 -4.69 10.72 -6.62
N THR A 78 -4.96 10.80 -7.92
CA THR A 78 -5.99 10.00 -8.60
C THR A 78 -5.37 9.17 -9.71
N SER A 79 -5.97 8.06 -10.07
CA SER A 79 -5.75 7.44 -11.38
C SER A 79 -6.97 7.69 -12.25
N ASP A 80 -6.81 7.48 -13.56
CA ASP A 80 -7.91 7.40 -14.53
C ASP A 80 -8.75 6.12 -14.40
N THR A 81 -8.57 5.39 -13.30
CA THR A 81 -9.10 4.06 -13.09
C THR A 81 -10.24 4.13 -12.09
N THR A 82 -11.45 3.85 -12.57
CA THR A 82 -12.65 3.74 -11.75
C THR A 82 -12.73 2.36 -11.09
N LEU A 83 -11.70 1.91 -10.36
CA LEU A 83 -11.49 0.52 -9.86
C LEU A 83 -12.49 -0.51 -10.46
N PRO A 84 -12.46 -0.73 -11.79
CA PRO A 84 -13.67 -1.14 -12.54
C PRO A 84 -14.06 -2.61 -12.32
N THR A 85 -13.34 -3.26 -11.42
CA THR A 85 -13.26 -4.71 -11.24
C THR A 85 -13.04 -5.09 -9.78
N LEU A 86 -13.33 -4.20 -8.81
CA LEU A 86 -13.46 -4.69 -7.43
C LEU A 86 -14.52 -5.78 -7.46
N THR A 87 -14.06 -7.02 -7.30
CA THR A 87 -14.95 -8.16 -7.23
C THR A 87 -15.78 -8.06 -5.95
N ASP A 88 -16.73 -8.96 -5.76
CA ASP A 88 -17.52 -9.03 -4.52
C ASP A 88 -16.64 -9.09 -3.26
N THR A 89 -15.38 -9.51 -3.40
CA THR A 89 -14.37 -9.51 -2.34
C THR A 89 -13.07 -8.86 -2.78
N PHE A 90 -12.56 -7.92 -2.00
CA PHE A 90 -11.27 -7.30 -2.25
C PHE A 90 -10.58 -6.93 -0.94
N THR A 91 -9.32 -6.51 -1.03
CA THR A 91 -8.55 -6.00 0.11
C THR A 91 -7.93 -4.67 -0.27
N VAL A 92 -7.90 -3.74 0.68
CA VAL A 92 -7.14 -2.51 0.59
C VAL A 92 -6.25 -2.43 1.83
N GLU A 93 -4.99 -2.10 1.61
CA GLU A 93 -4.02 -1.84 2.66
C GLU A 93 -3.30 -0.52 2.38
N CYS A 94 -3.00 0.23 3.45
CA CYS A 94 -2.22 1.45 3.34
C CYS A 94 -1.55 1.80 4.67
N TRP A 95 -0.42 2.48 4.61
CA TRP A 95 0.17 3.17 5.76
C TRP A 95 -0.26 4.63 5.75
N VAL A 96 -0.83 5.10 6.85
CA VAL A 96 -1.25 6.49 7.01
C VAL A 96 -0.63 7.08 8.27
N LYS A 97 -0.18 8.34 8.18
CA LYS A 97 0.22 9.15 9.32
C LYS A 97 -0.59 10.45 9.27
N PRO A 98 -1.70 10.58 10.02
CA PRO A 98 -2.46 11.81 10.00
C PRO A 98 -1.66 12.94 10.66
N ALA A 99 -1.98 14.17 10.26
CA ALA A 99 -1.58 15.36 11.00
C ALA A 99 -2.30 15.39 12.37
N ALA A 100 -1.87 16.31 13.24
CA ALA A 100 -2.50 16.48 14.56
C ALA A 100 -3.99 16.81 14.47
N GLU A 101 -4.39 17.53 13.41
CA GLU A 101 -5.76 17.92 13.13
C GLU A 101 -6.12 17.55 11.68
N GLN A 102 -7.40 17.27 11.47
CA GLN A 102 -7.96 16.90 10.17
C GLN A 102 -9.36 17.50 10.02
N VAL A 103 -9.74 17.73 8.77
CA VAL A 103 -11.06 18.28 8.41
C VAL A 103 -12.11 17.17 8.27
N GLN A 104 -13.38 17.55 8.30
CA GLN A 104 -14.46 16.63 7.94
C GLN A 104 -14.31 16.20 6.46
N TYR A 105 -14.58 14.93 6.19
CA TYR A 105 -14.39 14.31 4.87
C TYR A 105 -12.93 14.24 4.43
N ALA A 106 -12.02 14.04 5.39
CA ALA A 106 -10.63 13.69 5.12
C ALA A 106 -10.54 12.22 4.67
N ASP A 107 -10.76 12.00 3.38
CA ASP A 107 -10.61 10.69 2.75
C ASP A 107 -9.12 10.29 2.74
N ILE A 108 -8.86 9.04 3.13
CA ILE A 108 -7.53 8.42 2.98
C ILE A 108 -7.41 7.88 1.55
N LEU A 109 -8.43 7.15 1.11
CA LEU A 109 -8.56 6.59 -0.23
C LEU A 109 -10.01 6.23 -0.50
N GLY A 110 -10.39 6.19 -1.78
CA GLY A 110 -11.70 5.75 -2.21
C GLY A 110 -11.88 5.89 -3.72
N ASN A 111 -13.02 5.43 -4.22
CA ASN A 111 -13.47 5.65 -5.60
C ASN A 111 -14.89 6.23 -5.64
N HIS A 112 -15.22 7.06 -4.64
CA HIS A 112 -16.54 7.67 -4.54
C HIS A 112 -16.90 8.38 -5.85
N GLU A 113 -17.96 7.89 -6.49
CA GLU A 113 -18.46 8.37 -7.78
C GLU A 113 -19.94 8.73 -7.64
N GLY A 114 -20.32 9.93 -8.08
CA GLY A 114 -21.71 10.36 -8.08
C GLY A 114 -22.39 10.29 -6.70
N THR A 115 -23.70 10.08 -6.70
CA THR A 115 -24.50 10.04 -5.47
C THR A 115 -24.48 8.63 -4.89
N PHE A 116 -23.99 8.46 -3.65
CA PHE A 116 -24.00 7.20 -2.89
C PHE A 116 -23.36 6.00 -3.60
N THR A 117 -22.39 6.19 -4.50
CA THR A 117 -21.76 5.07 -5.25
C THR A 117 -20.25 5.03 -5.02
N GLY A 118 -19.70 3.81 -4.92
CA GLY A 118 -18.28 3.58 -4.66
C GLY A 118 -18.00 3.30 -3.19
N PHE A 119 -16.76 3.52 -2.75
CA PHE A 119 -16.34 3.35 -1.36
C PHE A 119 -15.33 4.42 -0.93
N ALA A 120 -15.15 4.57 0.38
CA ALA A 120 -14.11 5.38 0.97
C ALA A 120 -13.62 4.77 2.29
N ILE A 121 -12.33 4.90 2.55
CA ILE A 121 -11.75 4.83 3.89
C ILE A 121 -11.46 6.26 4.30
N GLN A 122 -12.07 6.73 5.38
CA GLN A 122 -11.95 8.13 5.80
C GLN A 122 -11.96 8.28 7.32
N GLN A 123 -11.56 9.44 7.78
CA GLN A 123 -11.59 9.78 9.20
C GLN A 123 -13.02 10.06 9.71
N GLU A 124 -13.30 9.70 10.96
CA GLU A 124 -14.56 10.01 11.65
C GLU A 124 -14.65 11.49 12.03
N GLY A 125 -15.09 12.31 11.07
CA GLY A 125 -15.15 13.76 11.25
C GLY A 125 -13.75 14.31 11.56
N SER A 126 -13.65 15.15 12.59
CA SER A 126 -12.36 15.71 13.04
C SER A 126 -11.63 14.83 14.07
N GLN A 127 -12.07 13.60 14.33
CA GLN A 127 -11.41 12.71 15.30
C GLN A 127 -10.18 12.05 14.68
N THR A 128 -9.00 12.62 14.96
CA THR A 128 -7.71 12.08 14.54
C THR A 128 -7.54 10.62 14.96
N ASN A 129 -6.95 9.78 14.10
CA ASN A 129 -6.71 8.35 14.33
C ASN A 129 -7.97 7.48 14.54
N ARG A 130 -9.14 7.93 14.08
CA ARG A 130 -10.36 7.13 14.09
C ARG A 130 -10.95 7.03 12.69
N TYR A 131 -10.99 5.82 12.15
CA TYR A 131 -11.28 5.60 10.72
C TYR A 131 -12.42 4.61 10.51
N TYR A 132 -13.13 4.78 9.41
CA TYR A 132 -14.16 3.82 8.99
C TYR A 132 -14.09 3.59 7.49
N PHE A 133 -14.54 2.42 7.07
CA PHE A 133 -14.89 2.10 5.69
C PHE A 133 -16.38 2.39 5.45
N THR A 134 -16.69 2.95 4.29
CA THR A 134 -18.06 3.14 3.79
C THR A 134 -18.16 2.73 2.33
N TYR A 135 -19.31 2.21 1.91
CA TYR A 135 -19.59 1.92 0.50
C TYR A 135 -21.07 2.14 0.14
N GLY A 136 -21.37 2.28 -1.15
CA GLY A 136 -22.72 2.47 -1.63
C GLY A 136 -22.92 2.06 -3.08
N THR A 137 -24.18 1.83 -3.45
CA THR A 137 -24.62 1.38 -4.78
C THR A 137 -25.66 2.33 -5.42
N GLY A 138 -25.69 3.59 -4.98
CA GLY A 138 -26.55 4.64 -5.55
C GLY A 138 -27.77 5.03 -4.72
N SER A 139 -28.04 4.37 -3.59
CA SER A 139 -29.24 4.64 -2.76
C SER A 139 -28.93 5.19 -1.36
N ALA A 140 -27.91 4.65 -0.70
CA ALA A 140 -27.46 5.08 0.62
C ALA A 140 -26.03 4.59 0.86
N TRP A 141 -25.36 5.21 1.84
CA TRP A 141 -24.09 4.72 2.37
C TRP A 141 -24.32 3.62 3.41
N VAL A 142 -23.47 2.60 3.37
CA VAL A 142 -23.32 1.59 4.40
C VAL A 142 -21.98 1.82 5.10
N TYR A 143 -22.01 1.94 6.42
CA TYR A 143 -20.84 2.28 7.24
C TYR A 143 -20.40 1.08 8.08
N SER A 144 -19.10 0.87 8.16
CA SER A 144 -18.49 0.04 9.20
C SER A 144 -18.44 0.79 10.55
N HIS A 145 -18.18 0.06 11.63
CA HIS A 145 -17.86 0.68 12.91
C HIS A 145 -16.49 1.38 12.84
N PRO A 146 -16.35 2.62 13.34
CA PRO A 146 -15.06 3.29 13.38
C PRO A 146 -14.06 2.57 14.27
N VAL A 147 -12.83 2.43 13.77
CA VAL A 147 -11.71 1.78 14.46
C VAL A 147 -10.70 2.85 14.91
N PRO A 148 -10.36 2.92 16.21
CA PRO A 148 -9.24 3.73 16.69
C PRO A 148 -7.91 3.01 16.41
N LEU A 149 -6.91 3.74 15.88
CA LEU A 149 -5.57 3.23 15.55
C LEU A 149 -4.45 3.97 16.27
#